data_AF-A0A327JEN9-F1
#
_entry.id   AF-A0A327JEN9-F1
#
_cell.length_a   1.000
_cell.length_b   1.000
_cell.length_c   1.000
_cell.angle_alpha   90.00
_cell.angle_beta   90.00
_cell.angle_gamma   90.00
#
_symmetry.space_group_name_H-M   'P 1'
#
loop_
_entity.id
_entity.type
_entity.pdbx_description
1 polymer ?
#
loop_
_entity_poly.entity_id
_entity_poly.type
_entity_poly.pdbx_seq_one_letter_code
_entity_poly.pdbx_strand_id
1 'polypeptide(L)'
;ATVDATKDIPVVTSEDIEWADAIIFSTPTRFGNMASQMKQFLDTQGGLWANGKTVNKVVSAMSSAQNPHGGQEATILSLYTSMMHWGAIIASPGYT
;
A
#
# COMPACT_ATOMS: atom_id res chain seq x y z
N ALA A 1 18.97 -3.80 13.19
CA ALA A 1 17.75 -3.95 14.01
C ALA A 1 16.56 -4.36 13.14
N THR A 2 15.87 -3.45 12.43
CA THR A 2 14.73 -3.83 11.57
C THR A 2 15.15 -4.69 10.38
N VAL A 3 16.24 -4.31 9.69
CA VAL A 3 16.77 -5.07 8.54
C VAL A 3 17.07 -6.53 8.93
N ASP A 4 17.72 -6.74 10.08
CA ASP A 4 18.05 -8.09 10.57
C ASP A 4 16.79 -8.87 10.97
N ALA A 5 15.80 -8.19 11.57
CA ALA A 5 14.54 -8.79 11.98
C ALA A 5 13.63 -9.18 10.80
N THR A 6 13.80 -8.54 9.65
CA THR A 6 13.00 -8.79 8.44
C THR A 6 13.77 -9.53 7.35
N LYS A 7 15.00 -9.99 7.60
CA LYS A 7 15.88 -10.58 6.57
C LYS A 7 15.27 -11.84 5.91
N ASP A 8 14.47 -12.58 6.66
CA ASP A 8 13.85 -13.84 6.22
C ASP A 8 12.43 -13.62 5.67
N ILE A 9 11.94 -12.38 5.68
CA ILE A 9 10.63 -12.03 5.11
C ILE A 9 10.77 -11.97 3.58
N PRO A 10 9.96 -12.73 2.82
CA PRO A 10 9.98 -12.65 1.37
C PRO A 10 9.71 -11.24 0.86
N VAL A 11 10.45 -10.83 -0.17
CA VAL A 11 10.21 -9.56 -0.86
C VAL A 11 8.98 -9.72 -1.75
N VAL A 12 8.02 -8.81 -1.62
CA VAL A 12 6.81 -8.78 -2.45
C VAL A 12 7.15 -8.58 -3.93
N THR A 13 6.41 -9.27 -4.78
CA THR A 13 6.55 -9.29 -6.23
C THR A 13 5.25 -8.86 -6.92
N SER A 14 5.29 -8.70 -8.24
CA SER A 14 4.09 -8.39 -9.03
C SER A 14 3.14 -9.59 -9.08
N GLU A 15 3.67 -10.81 -9.05
CA GLU A 15 2.91 -12.06 -9.02
C GLU A 15 2.03 -12.15 -7.77
N ASP A 16 2.52 -11.65 -6.62
CA ASP A 16 1.74 -11.58 -5.38
C ASP A 16 0.53 -10.65 -5.53
N ILE A 17 0.71 -9.52 -6.22
CA ILE A 17 -0.38 -8.59 -6.51
C ILE A 17 -1.39 -9.24 -7.43
N GLU A 18 -0.96 -9.94 -8.49
CA GLU A 18 -1.86 -10.63 -9.42
C GLU A 18 -2.65 -11.73 -8.71
N TRP A 19 -1.98 -12.57 -7.91
CA TRP A 19 -2.56 -13.69 -7.16
C TRP A 19 -3.59 -13.26 -6.11
N ALA A 20 -3.35 -12.14 -5.42
CA ALA A 20 -4.17 -11.75 -4.28
C ALA A 20 -5.56 -11.22 -4.67
N ASP A 21 -6.60 -11.72 -4.01
CA ASP A 21 -7.95 -11.14 -4.06
C ASP A 21 -8.07 -9.87 -3.18
N ALA A 22 -7.36 -9.88 -2.06
CA ALA A 22 -7.34 -8.80 -1.08
C ALA A 22 -5.92 -8.45 -0.62
N ILE A 23 -5.62 -7.16 -0.49
CA ILE A 23 -4.27 -6.65 -0.17
C ILE A 23 -4.38 -5.61 0.94
N ILE A 24 -3.58 -5.78 2.01
CA ILE A 24 -3.43 -4.77 3.06
C ILE A 24 -2.05 -4.15 2.92
N PHE A 25 -2.01 -2.87 2.56
CA PHE A 25 -0.75 -2.13 2.48
C PHE A 25 -0.40 -1.52 3.84
N SER A 26 0.88 -1.57 4.20
CA SER A 26 1.39 -0.87 5.38
C SER A 26 2.63 -0.07 5.00
N THR A 27 2.64 1.22 5.30
CA THR A 27 3.78 2.09 4.99
C THR A 27 3.95 3.15 6.08
N PRO A 28 5.17 3.41 6.56
CA PRO A 28 5.38 4.47 7.53
C PRO A 28 5.18 5.85 6.88
N THR A 29 4.71 6.81 7.68
CA THR A 29 4.60 8.20 7.22
C THR A 29 5.97 8.82 6.97
N ARG A 30 6.11 9.44 5.80
CA ARG A 30 7.22 10.32 5.44
C ARG A 30 6.66 11.67 5.02
N PHE A 31 6.78 12.67 5.91
CA PHE A 31 6.26 14.02 5.69
C PHE A 31 4.79 14.07 5.23
N GLY A 32 3.93 13.25 5.87
CA GLY A 32 2.51 13.16 5.52
C GLY A 32 2.19 12.35 4.25
N ASN A 33 3.16 11.63 3.69
CA ASN A 33 2.99 10.80 2.49
C ASN A 33 3.52 9.38 2.74
N MET A 34 3.25 8.45 1.82
CA MET A 34 3.85 7.11 1.83
C MET A 34 5.38 7.16 1.68
N ALA A 35 6.08 6.18 2.25
CA ALA A 35 7.52 6.05 2.04
C ALA A 35 7.87 5.80 0.56
N SER A 36 9.04 6.29 0.11
CA SER A 36 9.48 6.15 -1.28
C SER A 36 9.60 4.71 -1.73
N GLN A 37 9.94 3.79 -0.83
CA GLN A 37 9.98 2.35 -1.10
C GLN A 37 8.61 1.78 -1.49
N MET A 38 7.54 2.21 -0.81
CA MET A 38 6.17 1.83 -1.17
C MET A 38 5.80 2.40 -2.54
N LYS A 39 6.09 3.69 -2.76
CA LYS A 39 5.81 4.33 -4.05
C LYS A 39 6.56 3.65 -5.20
N GLN A 40 7.83 3.31 -5.01
CA GLN A 40 8.63 2.60 -5.98
C GLN A 40 8.03 1.24 -6.33
N PHE A 41 7.59 0.46 -5.32
CA PHE A 41 6.90 -0.80 -5.57
C PHE A 41 5.64 -0.59 -6.41
N LEU A 42 4.77 0.35 -6.04
CA LEU A 42 3.56 0.66 -6.82
C LEU A 42 3.87 1.08 -8.27
N ASP A 43 4.95 1.84 -8.49
CA ASP A 43 5.37 2.28 -9.82
C ASP A 43 5.81 1.12 -10.73
N THR A 44 6.31 0.02 -10.15
CA THR A 44 6.63 -1.19 -10.93
C THR A 44 5.39 -1.95 -11.39
N GLN A 45 4.21 -1.65 -10.85
CA GLN A 45 2.95 -2.35 -11.17
C GLN A 45 2.21 -1.82 -12.40
N GLY A 46 2.82 -0.87 -13.14
CA GLY A 46 2.23 -0.27 -14.34
C GLY A 46 1.80 -1.30 -15.40
N GLY A 47 2.53 -2.42 -15.53
CA GLY A 47 2.16 -3.51 -16.43
C GLY A 47 0.89 -4.26 -16.01
N LEU A 48 0.71 -4.54 -14.72
CA LEU A 48 -0.54 -5.16 -14.22
C LEU A 48 -1.72 -4.22 -14.39
N TRP A 49 -1.53 -2.95 -14.02
CA TRP A 49 -2.53 -1.90 -14.16
C TRP A 49 -3.00 -1.75 -15.61
N ALA A 50 -2.07 -1.65 -16.57
CA ALA A 50 -2.40 -1.48 -17.98
C ALA A 50 -3.20 -2.66 -18.56
N ASN A 51 -3.01 -3.86 -18.00
CA ASN A 51 -3.75 -5.07 -18.39
C ASN A 51 -5.05 -5.27 -17.59
N GLY A 52 -5.45 -4.31 -16.76
CA GLY A 52 -6.66 -4.40 -15.93
C GLY A 52 -6.57 -5.40 -14.78
N LYS A 53 -5.38 -5.97 -14.51
CA LYS A 53 -5.18 -7.00 -13.49
C LYS A 53 -5.28 -6.48 -12.06
N THR A 54 -5.32 -5.16 -11.85
CA THR A 54 -5.48 -4.55 -10.53
C THR A 54 -6.94 -4.24 -10.18
N VAL A 55 -7.85 -4.35 -11.16
CA VAL A 55 -9.26 -3.98 -11.01
C VAL A 55 -9.97 -4.97 -10.07
N ASN A 56 -10.91 -4.46 -9.27
CA ASN A 56 -11.72 -5.22 -8.31
C ASN A 56 -10.93 -5.90 -7.18
N LYS A 57 -9.62 -5.68 -7.05
CA LYS A 57 -8.87 -6.12 -5.87
C LYS A 57 -9.37 -5.35 -4.65
N VAL A 58 -9.64 -6.06 -3.55
CA VAL A 58 -10.02 -5.42 -2.29
C VAL A 58 -8.77 -4.91 -1.61
N VAL A 59 -8.76 -3.65 -1.19
CA VAL A 59 -7.58 -3.06 -0.55
C VAL A 59 -7.91 -2.33 0.73
N SER A 60 -6.99 -2.40 1.70
CA SER A 60 -7.00 -1.57 2.89
C SER A 60 -5.58 -1.10 3.22
N ALA A 61 -5.45 -0.16 4.15
CA ALA A 61 -4.17 0.47 4.45
C ALA A 61 -3.94 0.73 5.93
N MET A 62 -2.68 0.62 6.34
CA MET A 62 -2.18 0.99 7.66
C MET A 62 -1.00 1.96 7.51
N SER A 63 -0.78 2.79 8.52
CA SER A 63 0.39 3.67 8.59
C SER A 63 0.91 3.78 10.03
N SER A 64 2.17 4.16 10.16
CA SER A 64 2.82 4.42 11.44
C SER A 64 3.62 5.73 11.36
N ALA A 65 3.56 6.54 12.41
CA ALA A 65 4.38 7.73 12.59
C ALA A 65 4.82 7.85 14.06
N GLN A 66 5.82 8.69 14.33
CA GLN A 66 6.31 8.92 15.70
C GLN A 66 5.35 9.78 16.54
N ASN A 67 4.55 10.63 15.90
CA ASN A 67 3.64 11.56 16.56
C ASN A 67 2.19 11.23 16.22
N PRO A 68 1.23 11.33 17.17
CA PRO A 68 -0.18 11.01 16.92
C PRO A 68 -0.85 11.75 15.76
N HIS A 69 -0.45 13.00 15.47
CA HIS A 69 -0.93 13.80 14.33
C HIS A 69 0.19 14.06 13.32
N GLY A 70 1.14 13.13 13.19
CA GLY A 70 2.31 13.23 12.34
C GLY A 70 2.06 12.94 10.85
N GLY A 71 0.80 12.95 10.40
CA GLY A 71 0.41 12.72 9.01
C GLY A 71 0.00 11.29 8.66
N GLN A 72 -0.37 10.46 9.65
CA GLN A 72 -0.84 9.09 9.41
C GLN A 72 -2.08 9.05 8.51
N GLU A 73 -3.05 9.92 8.78
CA GLU A 73 -4.27 10.06 7.98
C GLU A 73 -3.94 10.46 6.54
N ALA A 74 -3.11 11.48 6.35
CA ALA A 74 -2.66 11.94 5.03
C ALA A 74 -1.87 10.85 4.27
N THR A 75 -1.09 10.03 4.99
CA THR A 75 -0.35 8.90 4.40
C THR A 75 -1.31 7.84 3.84
N ILE A 76 -2.32 7.45 4.62
CA ILE A 76 -3.35 6.51 4.18
C ILE A 76 -4.11 7.08 2.98
N LEU A 77 -4.49 8.37 3.05
CA LEU A 77 -5.16 9.05 1.95
C LEU A 77 -4.32 9.04 0.66
N SER A 78 -3.01 9.32 0.77
CA SER A 78 -2.09 9.30 -0.38
C SER A 78 -2.01 7.92 -1.05
N LEU A 79 -2.06 6.85 -0.25
CA LEU A 79 -2.06 5.48 -0.75
C LEU A 79 -3.38 5.15 -1.43
N TYR A 80 -4.51 5.50 -0.82
CA TYR A 80 -5.83 5.28 -1.40
C TYR A 80 -6.02 6.03 -2.72
N THR A 81 -5.43 7.21 -2.91
CA THR A 81 -5.42 7.87 -4.22
C THR A 81 -4.82 6.96 -5.30
N SER A 82 -3.69 6.30 -5.03
CA SER A 82 -3.11 5.33 -6.00
C SER A 82 -4.02 4.13 -6.23
N MET A 83 -4.68 3.63 -5.18
CA MET A 83 -5.61 2.50 -5.30
C MET A 83 -6.85 2.82 -6.12
N MET A 84 -7.33 4.07 -6.08
CA MET A 84 -8.42 4.51 -6.95
C MET A 84 -8.05 4.38 -8.44
N HIS A 85 -6.79 4.70 -8.81
CA HIS A 85 -6.31 4.51 -10.18
C HIS A 85 -6.19 3.04 -10.60
N TRP A 86 -6.02 2.13 -9.65
CA TRP A 86 -6.01 0.69 -9.89
C TRP A 86 -7.40 0.12 -10.18
N GLY A 87 -8.48 0.89 -9.95
CA GLY A 87 -9.85 0.35 -9.96
C GLY A 87 -10.09 -0.64 -8.82
N ALA A 88 -9.33 -0.51 -7.73
CA ALA A 88 -9.46 -1.35 -6.55
C ALA A 88 -10.68 -0.95 -5.70
N ILE A 89 -11.21 -1.90 -4.93
CA ILE A 89 -12.29 -1.68 -3.97
C ILE A 89 -11.65 -1.35 -2.61
N ILE A 90 -11.76 -0.09 -2.19
CA ILE A 90 -11.21 0.34 -0.90
C ILE A 90 -12.16 -0.06 0.22
N ALA A 91 -11.72 -1.01 1.04
CA ALA A 91 -12.38 -1.44 2.27
C ALA A 91 -11.71 -0.77 3.48
N SER A 92 -12.17 0.44 3.81
CA SER A 92 -11.76 1.08 5.06
C SER A 92 -12.48 0.44 6.25
N PRO A 93 -11.85 0.36 7.44
CA PRO A 93 -12.48 -0.24 8.61
C PRO A 93 -13.71 0.53 9.10
N GLY A 94 -13.85 1.81 8.72
CA GLY A 94 -14.94 2.66 9.16
C GLY A 94 -15.02 2.76 10.69
N TYR A 95 -16.23 2.96 11.19
CA TYR A 95 -16.52 3.04 12.63
C TYR A 95 -17.74 2.20 13.04
N THR A 96 -18.35 1.46 12.10
CA THR A 96 -19.57 0.64 12.28
C THR A 96 -19.56 -0.54 11.32
#